data_AF-A0A7S1B960-F1
#
_entry.id   AF-A0A7S1B960-F1
#
_cell.length_a   1.000
_cell.length_b   1.000
_cell.length_c   1.000
_cell.angle_alpha   90.00
_cell.angle_beta   90.00
_cell.angle_gamma   90.00
#
_symmetry.space_group_name_H-M   'P 1'
#
loop_
_entity.id
_entity.type
_entity.pdbx_description
1 polymer ?
#
loop_
_entity_poly.entity_id
_entity_poly.type
_entity_poly.pdbx_seq_one_letter_code
_entity_poly.pdbx_strand_id
1 'polypeptide(L)'
;MTTVAECLPLARKACDYLTASPDPYHAVNNAATKLRVAGFECLQARKPFAGKMRPGGKYYYTQDDTAIVAFTIGTQLDVDRPYGFKIIAGHTDSPNLRVKPRSKRTSAGECVQLAVECYGGGLWHTWFDRDLGVSGKVLVRNGSSIESKFVLIELPVARVSNLAIHLATADERAAFRVNKEDHLQPIIGTKSVLEEEAKEQLQDGWTEFQEPELLSLISAELGVEAKCIVDFDLCLFDMQPAAIAGIKSEFVHSGRLDNLATW
;
A
#
# COMPACT_ATOMS: atom_id res chain seq x y z
N MET A 1 -17.78 32.22 0.99
CA MET A 1 -17.06 31.14 0.28
C MET A 1 -15.80 30.86 1.06
N THR A 2 -15.48 29.59 1.33
CA THR A 2 -14.21 29.22 1.95
C THR A 2 -13.05 29.60 1.03
N THR A 3 -12.03 30.24 1.57
CA THR A 3 -10.83 30.65 0.83
C THR A 3 -9.79 29.52 0.78
N VAL A 4 -8.86 29.58 -0.17
CA VAL A 4 -7.73 28.63 -0.22
C VAL A 4 -6.96 28.63 1.10
N ALA A 5 -6.68 29.82 1.66
CA ALA A 5 -5.95 29.96 2.92
C ALA A 5 -6.61 29.22 4.09
N GLU A 6 -7.95 29.25 4.17
CA GLU A 6 -8.72 28.53 5.20
C GLU A 6 -8.67 27.00 5.01
N CYS A 7 -8.56 26.52 3.76
CA CYS A 7 -8.47 25.09 3.46
C CYS A 7 -7.05 24.50 3.61
N LEU A 8 -5.99 25.32 3.50
CA LEU A 8 -4.60 24.84 3.50
C LEU A 8 -4.22 23.95 4.69
N PRO A 9 -4.63 24.24 5.95
CA PRO A 9 -4.29 23.36 7.07
C PRO A 9 -4.90 21.96 6.94
N LEU A 10 -6.11 21.83 6.41
CA LEU A 10 -6.75 20.54 6.15
C LEU A 10 -6.07 19.82 4.99
N ALA A 11 -5.79 20.55 3.89
CA ALA A 11 -5.14 20.00 2.72
C ALA A 11 -3.74 19.44 3.05
N ARG A 12 -2.95 20.12 3.89
CA ARG A 12 -1.65 19.61 4.35
C ARG A 12 -1.79 18.32 5.15
N LYS A 13 -2.75 18.24 6.08
CA LYS A 13 -3.04 17.01 6.83
C LYS A 13 -3.48 15.86 5.92
N ALA A 14 -4.19 16.17 4.83
CA ALA A 14 -4.55 15.19 3.81
C ALA A 14 -3.31 14.71 3.05
N CYS A 15 -2.41 15.60 2.63
CA CYS A 15 -1.12 15.23 2.03
C CYS A 15 -0.29 14.33 2.95
N ASP A 16 -0.20 14.65 4.24
CA ASP A 16 0.52 13.82 5.22
C ASP A 16 -0.07 12.41 5.30
N TYR A 17 -1.41 12.30 5.34
CA TYR A 17 -2.10 11.01 5.37
C TYR A 17 -1.91 10.20 4.08
N LEU A 18 -2.03 10.85 2.92
CA LEU A 18 -1.88 10.21 1.60
C LEU A 18 -0.45 9.72 1.36
N THR A 19 0.55 10.49 1.82
CA THR A 19 1.97 10.12 1.75
C THR A 19 2.26 8.93 2.64
N ALA A 20 1.76 8.95 3.88
CA ALA A 20 1.97 7.86 4.84
C ALA A 20 1.15 6.59 4.53
N SER A 21 0.25 6.62 3.55
CA SER A 21 -0.68 5.52 3.22
C SER A 21 -0.49 5.03 1.79
N PRO A 22 0.65 4.36 1.48
CA PRO A 22 0.94 3.86 0.14
C PRO A 22 0.08 2.66 -0.28
N ASP A 23 -0.48 1.93 0.68
CA ASP A 23 -1.31 0.74 0.48
C ASP A 23 -2.46 0.67 1.52
N PRO A 24 -3.41 -0.29 1.38
CA PRO A 24 -4.54 -0.42 2.29
C PRO A 24 -4.16 -0.71 3.75
N TYR A 25 -3.06 -1.43 3.99
CA TYR A 25 -2.59 -1.78 5.33
C TYR A 25 -2.14 -0.52 6.07
N HIS A 26 -1.33 0.30 5.41
CA HIS A 26 -0.87 1.57 5.96
C HIS A 26 -2.02 2.57 6.10
N ALA A 27 -2.94 2.64 5.14
CA ALA A 27 -4.14 3.48 5.24
C ALA A 27 -4.96 3.14 6.51
N VAL A 28 -5.25 1.85 6.72
CA VAL A 28 -5.99 1.39 7.91
C VAL A 28 -5.20 1.61 9.20
N ASN A 29 -3.90 1.31 9.22
CA ASN A 29 -3.06 1.50 10.40
C ASN A 29 -2.98 2.99 10.81
N ASN A 30 -2.85 3.88 9.83
CA ASN A 30 -2.85 5.33 10.05
C ASN A 30 -4.22 5.83 10.54
N ALA A 31 -5.32 5.36 9.94
CA ALA A 31 -6.67 5.68 10.38
C ALA A 31 -6.93 5.19 11.81
N ALA A 32 -6.54 3.95 12.13
CA ALA A 32 -6.63 3.38 13.48
C ALA A 32 -5.83 4.18 14.51
N THR A 33 -4.63 4.65 14.13
CA THR A 33 -3.82 5.51 14.99
C THR A 33 -4.50 6.85 15.26
N LYS A 34 -5.07 7.50 14.24
CA LYS A 34 -5.85 8.73 14.40
C LYS A 34 -7.08 8.52 15.31
N LEU A 35 -7.80 7.41 15.13
CA LEU A 35 -8.95 7.05 15.97
C LEU A 35 -8.56 6.83 17.43
N ARG A 36 -7.45 6.12 17.68
CA ARG A 36 -6.92 5.91 19.04
C ARG A 36 -6.57 7.23 19.71
N VAL A 37 -5.88 8.13 19.01
CA VAL A 37 -5.57 9.49 19.50
C VAL A 37 -6.86 10.28 19.79
N ALA A 38 -7.92 10.07 19.02
CA ALA A 38 -9.24 10.69 19.23
C ALA A 38 -10.08 10.02 20.35
N GLY A 39 -9.51 9.05 21.06
CA GLY A 39 -10.15 8.37 22.20
C GLY A 39 -11.12 7.25 21.82
N PHE A 40 -10.99 6.68 20.62
CA PHE A 40 -11.76 5.48 20.25
C PHE A 40 -11.10 4.22 20.84
N GLU A 41 -11.93 3.32 21.35
CA GLU A 41 -11.52 2.02 21.86
C GLU A 41 -11.47 0.97 20.74
N CYS A 42 -10.37 0.22 20.64
CA CYS A 42 -10.22 -0.84 19.66
C CYS A 42 -10.97 -2.11 20.11
N LEU A 43 -11.92 -2.58 19.30
CA LEU A 43 -12.62 -3.84 19.48
C LEU A 43 -11.94 -4.93 18.64
N GLN A 44 -11.86 -6.13 19.20
CA GLN A 44 -11.33 -7.29 18.48
C GLN A 44 -12.43 -7.93 17.63
N ALA A 45 -12.38 -7.73 16.30
CA ALA A 45 -13.42 -8.17 15.37
C ALA A 45 -13.84 -9.65 15.52
N ARG A 46 -12.90 -10.53 15.89
CA ARG A 46 -13.13 -11.98 16.08
C ARG A 46 -13.68 -12.34 17.47
N LYS A 47 -13.96 -11.38 18.35
CA LYS A 47 -14.53 -11.62 19.68
C LYS A 47 -15.90 -10.96 19.81
N PRO A 48 -16.81 -11.54 20.60
CA PRO A 48 -18.09 -10.89 20.92
C PRO A 48 -17.90 -9.48 21.48
N PHE A 49 -18.75 -8.55 21.02
CA PHE A 49 -18.79 -7.17 21.50
C PHE A 49 -19.74 -6.99 22.70
N ALA A 50 -20.50 -8.04 23.07
CA ALA A 50 -21.45 -8.01 24.17
C ALA A 50 -20.77 -7.50 25.46
N GLY A 51 -21.39 -6.51 26.11
CA GLY A 51 -20.90 -5.89 27.35
C GLY A 51 -19.72 -4.91 27.18
N LYS A 52 -19.16 -4.73 25.97
CA LYS A 52 -18.05 -3.79 25.72
C LYS A 52 -18.50 -2.42 25.26
N MET A 53 -19.72 -2.35 24.73
CA MET A 53 -20.30 -1.16 24.13
C MET A 53 -21.26 -0.47 25.10
N ARG A 54 -21.22 0.87 25.13
CA ARG A 54 -22.12 1.69 25.96
C ARG A 54 -22.58 2.95 25.22
N PRO A 55 -23.77 3.51 25.54
CA PRO A 55 -24.16 4.85 25.11
C PRO A 55 -23.06 5.88 25.39
N GLY A 56 -22.78 6.75 24.41
CA GLY A 56 -21.68 7.72 24.47
C GLY A 56 -20.29 7.15 24.18
N GLY A 57 -20.14 5.84 23.97
CA GLY A 57 -18.87 5.21 23.65
C GLY A 57 -18.39 5.46 22.21
N LYS A 58 -17.07 5.36 22.00
CA LYS A 58 -16.40 5.50 20.71
C LYS A 58 -15.58 4.25 20.44
N TYR A 59 -15.80 3.59 19.31
CA TYR A 59 -15.22 2.29 19.03
C TYR A 59 -14.76 2.16 17.60
N TYR A 60 -13.74 1.35 17.37
CA TYR A 60 -13.38 0.91 16.03
C TYR A 60 -12.91 -0.54 16.04
N TYR A 61 -13.01 -1.21 14.90
CA TYR A 61 -12.33 -2.48 14.67
C TYR A 61 -11.77 -2.51 13.26
N THR A 62 -10.77 -3.37 13.05
CA THR A 62 -10.21 -3.67 11.74
C THR A 62 -10.57 -5.10 11.32
N GLN A 63 -10.68 -5.31 10.02
CA GLN A 63 -10.85 -6.63 9.41
C GLN A 63 -9.70 -6.84 8.43
N ASP A 64 -8.93 -7.90 8.66
CA ASP A 64 -7.76 -8.34 7.86
C ASP A 64 -6.68 -7.26 7.62
N ASP A 65 -6.70 -6.22 8.46
CA ASP A 65 -5.84 -5.04 8.43
C ASP A 65 -6.02 -4.13 7.21
N THR A 66 -7.03 -4.38 6.36
CA THR A 66 -7.30 -3.61 5.13
C THR A 66 -8.64 -2.90 5.15
N ALA A 67 -9.57 -3.30 6.03
CA ALA A 67 -10.81 -2.60 6.28
C ALA A 67 -10.89 -2.09 7.72
N ILE A 68 -11.51 -0.92 7.90
CA ILE A 68 -11.72 -0.31 9.21
C ILE A 68 -13.16 0.18 9.33
N VAL A 69 -13.78 -0.09 10.47
CA VAL A 69 -15.09 0.43 10.84
C VAL A 69 -14.95 1.17 12.14
N ALA A 70 -15.28 2.46 12.14
CA ALA A 70 -15.29 3.31 13.31
C ALA A 70 -16.68 3.89 13.53
N PHE A 71 -17.13 3.91 14.78
CA PHE A 71 -18.47 4.38 15.13
C PHE A 71 -18.52 4.99 16.52
N THR A 72 -19.49 5.87 16.72
CA THR A 72 -19.83 6.46 18.02
C THR A 72 -21.26 6.12 18.37
N ILE A 73 -21.51 5.76 19.62
CA ILE A 73 -22.84 5.43 20.10
C ILE A 73 -23.48 6.68 20.70
N GLY A 74 -24.69 7.02 20.27
CA GLY A 74 -25.44 8.16 20.82
C GLY A 74 -25.63 8.03 22.33
N THR A 75 -25.54 9.14 23.06
CA THR A 75 -25.69 9.15 24.53
C THR A 75 -27.09 8.80 24.99
N GLN A 76 -28.09 8.97 24.11
CA GLN A 76 -29.49 8.67 24.35
C GLN A 76 -29.95 7.39 23.64
N LEU A 77 -29.01 6.55 23.18
CA LEU A 77 -29.38 5.29 22.53
C LEU A 77 -30.14 4.41 23.52
N ASP A 78 -31.39 4.10 23.18
CA ASP A 78 -32.25 3.11 23.81
C ASP A 78 -32.51 2.02 22.76
N VAL A 79 -31.99 0.81 22.99
CA VAL A 79 -32.07 -0.30 22.03
C VAL A 79 -33.48 -0.87 21.92
N ASP A 80 -34.36 -0.58 22.88
CA ASP A 80 -35.76 -1.02 22.89
C ASP A 80 -36.68 -0.05 22.11
N ARG A 81 -36.12 1.01 21.53
CA ARG A 81 -36.82 2.00 20.69
C ARG A 81 -36.27 2.03 19.27
N PRO A 82 -37.02 2.56 18.29
CA PRO A 82 -36.47 2.83 16.97
C PRO A 82 -35.26 3.76 17.02
N TYR A 83 -34.15 3.34 16.43
CA TYR A 83 -32.93 4.13 16.25
C TYR A 83 -32.43 4.02 14.81
N GLY A 84 -31.44 4.83 14.44
CA GLY A 84 -30.88 4.84 13.09
C GLY A 84 -29.37 5.04 13.08
N PHE A 85 -28.77 4.86 11.92
CA PHE A 85 -27.34 5.02 11.70
C PHE A 85 -27.08 6.20 10.75
N LYS A 86 -26.03 6.97 11.06
CA LYS A 86 -25.44 7.95 10.13
C LYS A 86 -24.14 7.35 9.62
N ILE A 87 -24.13 6.94 8.35
CA ILE A 87 -23.02 6.18 7.77
C ILE A 87 -22.36 7.01 6.69
N ILE A 88 -21.04 7.14 6.78
CA ILE A 88 -20.16 7.61 5.72
C ILE A 88 -19.28 6.42 5.36
N ALA A 89 -19.13 6.16 4.06
CA ALA A 89 -18.36 5.03 3.56
C ALA A 89 -17.41 5.49 2.45
N GLY A 90 -16.23 4.88 2.45
CA GLY A 90 -15.22 4.97 1.39
C GLY A 90 -14.52 3.62 1.25
N HIS A 91 -13.45 3.56 0.47
CA HIS A 91 -12.66 2.35 0.26
C HIS A 91 -11.17 2.67 0.37
N THR A 92 -10.40 1.78 1.00
CA THR A 92 -9.00 1.98 1.42
C THR A 92 -7.99 1.61 0.34
N ASP A 93 -8.44 0.96 -0.72
CA ASP A 93 -7.60 0.49 -1.80
C ASP A 93 -7.55 1.46 -2.97
N SER A 94 -6.57 1.24 -3.84
CA SER A 94 -6.40 2.00 -5.06
C SER A 94 -5.73 1.11 -6.09
N PRO A 95 -5.98 1.31 -7.39
CA PRO A 95 -5.30 0.57 -8.43
C PRO A 95 -3.78 0.68 -8.29
N ASN A 96 -3.08 -0.45 -8.33
CA ASN A 96 -1.63 -0.51 -8.18
C ASN A 96 -1.01 -1.73 -8.86
N LEU A 97 0.32 -1.78 -8.90
CA LEU A 97 1.06 -2.98 -9.27
C LEU A 97 1.36 -3.79 -7.99
N ARG A 98 0.81 -5.00 -7.89
CA ARG A 98 1.07 -5.92 -6.77
C ARG A 98 2.16 -6.91 -7.14
N VAL A 99 3.02 -7.24 -6.18
CA VAL A 99 4.03 -8.29 -6.35
C VAL A 99 3.32 -9.64 -6.41
N LYS A 100 3.58 -10.44 -7.45
CA LYS A 100 2.99 -11.77 -7.61
C LYS A 100 3.53 -12.72 -6.53
N PRO A 101 2.76 -13.75 -6.10
CA PRO A 101 3.25 -14.75 -5.14
C PRO A 101 4.48 -15.54 -5.61
N ARG A 102 4.72 -15.61 -6.93
CA ARG A 102 5.97 -16.09 -7.54
C ARG A 102 6.59 -14.90 -8.26
N SER A 103 7.37 -14.12 -7.51
CA SER A 103 7.82 -12.78 -7.92
C SER A 103 9.14 -12.79 -8.68
N LYS A 104 9.94 -13.85 -8.54
CA LYS A 104 11.23 -13.97 -9.23
C LYS A 104 11.01 -14.02 -10.74
N ARG A 105 11.57 -13.04 -11.47
CA ARG A 105 11.51 -12.97 -12.92
C ARG A 105 12.87 -12.56 -13.49
N THR A 106 13.41 -13.40 -14.36
CA THR A 106 14.60 -13.05 -15.14
C THR A 106 14.17 -12.61 -16.54
N SER A 107 14.64 -11.42 -16.94
CA SER A 107 14.46 -10.91 -18.30
C SER A 107 15.58 -11.40 -19.22
N ALA A 108 15.42 -11.18 -20.53
CA ALA A 108 16.54 -11.32 -21.47
C ALA A 108 17.59 -10.25 -21.15
N GLY A 109 18.81 -10.69 -20.81
CA GLY A 109 19.93 -9.81 -20.45
C GLY A 109 20.29 -9.86 -18.96
N GLU A 110 20.92 -8.77 -18.49
CA GLU A 110 21.47 -8.64 -17.14
C GLU A 110 20.48 -8.05 -16.13
N CYS A 111 19.30 -7.57 -16.57
CA CYS A 111 18.31 -6.97 -15.68
C CYS A 111 17.52 -8.04 -14.90
N VAL A 112 17.42 -7.83 -13.59
CA VAL A 112 16.53 -8.58 -12.70
C VAL A 112 15.20 -7.82 -12.61
N GLN A 113 14.11 -8.54 -12.85
CA GLN A 113 12.76 -7.99 -12.82
C GLN A 113 11.97 -8.57 -11.64
N LEU A 114 11.00 -7.80 -11.18
CA LEU A 114 10.01 -8.27 -10.23
C LEU A 114 8.71 -8.59 -10.98
N ALA A 115 8.17 -9.79 -10.79
CA ALA A 115 6.91 -10.16 -11.39
C ALA A 115 5.76 -9.45 -10.65
N VAL A 116 4.97 -8.66 -11.38
CA VAL A 116 3.85 -7.90 -10.83
C VAL A 116 2.55 -8.15 -11.58
N GLU A 117 1.43 -7.97 -10.89
CA GLU A 117 0.08 -7.99 -11.43
C GLU A 117 -0.62 -6.64 -11.29
N CYS A 118 -1.55 -6.38 -12.19
CA CYS A 118 -2.38 -5.18 -12.19
C CYS A 118 -3.58 -5.36 -11.25
N TYR A 119 -3.55 -4.70 -10.10
CA TYR A 119 -4.70 -4.65 -9.18
C TYR A 119 -5.64 -3.50 -9.59
N GLY A 120 -6.91 -3.82 -9.90
CA GLY A 120 -7.94 -2.84 -10.25
C GLY A 120 -7.83 -2.26 -11.68
N GLY A 121 -8.51 -1.14 -11.91
CA GLY A 121 -8.66 -0.48 -13.22
C GLY A 121 -7.66 0.64 -13.48
N GLY A 122 -6.37 0.42 -13.21
CA GLY A 122 -5.34 1.47 -13.26
C GLY A 122 -5.07 2.04 -14.65
N LEU A 123 -4.64 3.31 -14.68
CA LEU A 123 -4.05 3.94 -15.87
C LEU A 123 -2.58 3.53 -15.99
N TRP A 124 -2.33 2.31 -16.43
CA TRP A 124 -1.00 1.66 -16.35
C TRP A 124 0.13 2.40 -17.07
N HIS A 125 -0.17 3.21 -18.08
CA HIS A 125 0.83 4.05 -18.74
C HIS A 125 1.46 5.09 -17.79
N THR A 126 0.76 5.50 -16.74
CA THR A 126 1.25 6.48 -15.75
C THR A 126 2.27 5.89 -14.77
N TRP A 127 2.39 4.57 -14.71
CA TRP A 127 3.34 3.84 -13.85
C TRP A 127 4.72 3.72 -14.48
N PHE A 128 4.85 3.99 -15.78
CA PHE A 128 6.14 4.01 -16.45
C PHE A 128 6.97 5.22 -15.98
N ASP A 129 8.27 5.01 -15.89
CA ASP A 129 9.29 6.00 -15.57
C ASP A 129 9.10 6.70 -14.21
N ARG A 130 8.41 6.02 -13.29
CA ARG A 130 8.26 6.40 -11.89
C ARG A 130 9.29 5.71 -11.01
N ASP A 131 9.71 6.41 -9.97
CA ASP A 131 10.53 5.85 -8.91
C ASP A 131 9.61 5.17 -7.91
N LEU A 132 9.62 3.84 -7.89
CA LEU A 132 8.66 3.04 -7.13
C LEU A 132 9.32 2.44 -5.88
N GLY A 133 8.64 2.62 -4.75
CA GLY A 133 8.90 1.92 -3.50
C GLY A 133 8.03 0.66 -3.38
N VAL A 134 8.27 -0.11 -2.32
CA VAL A 134 7.51 -1.34 -2.00
C VAL A 134 6.89 -1.18 -0.62
N SER A 135 5.61 -1.48 -0.48
CA SER A 135 4.93 -1.45 0.81
C SER A 135 3.92 -2.59 0.93
N GLY A 136 3.57 -3.01 2.14
CA GLY A 136 2.48 -3.95 2.33
C GLY A 136 2.55 -4.72 3.64
N LYS A 137 2.06 -5.96 3.61
CA LYS A 137 1.99 -6.87 4.76
C LYS A 137 2.87 -8.09 4.55
N VAL A 138 3.62 -8.46 5.57
CA VAL A 138 4.52 -9.62 5.58
C VAL A 138 4.09 -10.54 6.72
N LEU A 139 3.94 -11.83 6.42
CA LEU A 139 3.69 -12.87 7.40
C LEU A 139 5.02 -13.39 7.91
N VAL A 140 5.26 -13.30 9.22
CA VAL A 140 6.50 -13.71 9.85
C VAL A 140 6.24 -14.80 10.87
N ARG A 141 7.01 -15.88 10.78
CA ARG A 141 7.03 -16.97 11.77
C ARG A 141 7.77 -16.51 13.01
N ASN A 142 7.08 -16.57 14.14
CA ASN A 142 7.62 -16.31 15.48
C ASN A 142 7.37 -17.55 16.36
N GLY A 143 8.38 -18.41 16.45
CA GLY A 143 8.27 -19.72 17.08
C GLY A 143 7.21 -20.61 16.41
N SER A 144 6.18 -21.00 17.16
CA SER A 144 5.05 -21.79 16.65
C SER A 144 3.88 -20.94 16.12
N SER A 145 4.02 -19.62 16.10
CA SER A 145 2.98 -18.69 15.66
C SER A 145 3.39 -17.95 14.38
N ILE A 146 2.40 -17.43 13.65
CA ILE A 146 2.60 -16.53 12.53
C ILE A 146 1.96 -15.20 12.91
N GLU A 147 2.73 -14.12 12.78
CA GLU A 147 2.28 -12.76 13.00
C GLU A 147 2.36 -11.95 11.70
N SER A 148 1.55 -10.90 11.60
CA SER A 148 1.62 -9.95 10.49
C SER A 148 2.45 -8.75 10.89
N LYS A 149 3.35 -8.31 10.00
CA LYS A 149 4.08 -7.05 10.10
C LYS A 149 3.81 -6.21 8.86
N PHE A 150 3.82 -4.89 9.00
CA PHE A 150 3.73 -3.99 7.84
C PHE A 150 5.12 -3.51 7.48
N VAL A 151 5.44 -3.54 6.20
CA VAL A 151 6.73 -3.12 5.65
C VAL A 151 6.52 -1.91 4.75
N LEU A 152 7.40 -0.92 4.87
CA LEU A 152 7.43 0.26 4.03
C LEU A 152 8.88 0.53 3.63
N ILE A 153 9.24 0.17 2.40
CA ILE A 153 10.57 0.42 1.84
C ILE A 153 10.53 1.77 1.14
N GLU A 154 11.00 2.81 1.83
CA GLU A 154 11.09 4.19 1.32
C GLU A 154 12.34 4.42 0.46
N LEU A 155 12.62 3.48 -0.44
CA LEU A 155 13.71 3.54 -1.41
C LEU A 155 13.14 3.29 -2.82
N PRO A 156 13.64 3.98 -3.85
CA PRO A 156 13.19 3.80 -5.23
C PRO A 156 13.78 2.52 -5.83
N VAL A 157 13.32 1.37 -5.34
CA VAL A 157 13.87 0.05 -5.65
C VAL A 157 13.33 -0.57 -6.93
N ALA A 158 12.25 -0.03 -7.48
CA ALA A 158 11.61 -0.58 -8.67
C ALA A 158 11.32 0.50 -9.71
N ARG A 159 11.49 0.16 -10.99
CA ARG A 159 11.13 1.05 -12.10
C ARG A 159 10.58 0.29 -13.30
N VAL A 160 9.36 0.62 -13.72
CA VAL A 160 8.83 0.20 -15.02
C VAL A 160 9.36 1.19 -16.06
N SER A 161 10.22 0.73 -16.97
CA SER A 161 10.91 1.63 -17.92
C SER A 161 10.21 1.66 -19.27
N ASN A 162 10.08 2.85 -19.88
CA ASN A 162 9.59 2.95 -21.25
C ASN A 162 10.57 2.37 -22.27
N LEU A 163 10.03 1.82 -23.36
CA LEU A 163 10.83 1.57 -24.56
C LEU A 163 11.24 2.91 -25.19
N ALA A 164 12.52 3.02 -25.57
CA ALA A 164 13.01 4.21 -26.24
C ALA A 164 12.19 4.50 -27.50
N ILE A 165 11.80 5.76 -27.68
CA ILE A 165 10.94 6.22 -28.78
C ILE A 165 11.48 5.86 -30.17
N HIS A 166 12.82 5.82 -30.31
CA HIS A 166 13.55 5.46 -31.54
C HIS A 166 13.35 4.01 -31.98
N LEU A 167 12.98 3.13 -31.04
CA LEU A 167 12.74 1.70 -31.28
C LEU A 167 11.25 1.38 -31.51
N ALA A 168 10.38 2.39 -31.41
CA ALA A 168 8.94 2.25 -31.67
C ALA A 168 8.57 2.91 -32.99
N THR A 169 7.68 2.28 -33.76
CA THR A 169 7.08 2.86 -34.96
C THR A 169 6.15 4.04 -34.61
N ALA A 170 5.79 4.86 -35.60
CA ALA A 170 4.87 5.98 -35.37
C ALA A 170 3.50 5.53 -34.84
N ASP A 171 2.98 4.41 -35.35
CA ASP A 171 1.68 3.87 -34.96
C ASP A 171 1.70 3.29 -33.54
N GLU A 172 2.78 2.60 -33.15
CA GLU A 172 2.93 2.09 -31.79
C GLU A 172 2.96 3.22 -30.76
N ARG A 173 3.65 4.33 -31.08
CA ARG A 173 3.69 5.52 -30.22
C ARG A 173 2.33 6.18 -30.09
N ALA A 174 1.58 6.29 -31.19
CA ALA A 174 0.25 6.87 -31.18
C ALA A 174 -0.76 6.02 -30.38
N ALA A 175 -0.62 4.69 -30.44
CA ALA A 175 -1.53 3.78 -29.77
C ALA A 175 -1.19 3.54 -28.28
N PHE A 176 0.08 3.71 -27.89
CA PHE A 176 0.63 3.46 -26.54
C PHE A 176 0.05 2.20 -25.88
N ARG A 177 0.04 1.09 -26.63
CA ARG A 177 -0.55 -0.18 -26.17
C ARG A 177 0.40 -0.87 -25.19
N VAL A 178 0.02 -0.87 -23.92
CA VAL A 178 0.76 -1.55 -22.86
C VAL A 178 0.24 -2.98 -22.73
N ASN A 179 1.09 -3.97 -23.00
CA ASN A 179 0.84 -5.34 -22.57
C ASN A 179 1.10 -5.42 -21.06
N LYS A 180 0.08 -5.73 -20.28
CA LYS A 180 0.15 -5.72 -18.81
C LYS A 180 1.07 -6.81 -18.24
N GLU A 181 1.26 -7.92 -18.96
CA GLU A 181 2.12 -9.01 -18.50
C GLU A 181 3.58 -8.77 -18.87
N ASP A 182 3.84 -8.26 -20.08
CA ASP A 182 5.20 -8.17 -20.59
C ASP A 182 5.86 -6.80 -20.36
N HIS A 183 5.09 -5.72 -20.40
CA HIS A 183 5.64 -4.35 -20.39
C HIS A 183 5.61 -3.66 -19.01
N LEU A 184 4.90 -4.22 -18.02
CA LEU A 184 4.75 -3.62 -16.68
C LEU A 184 5.64 -4.21 -15.60
N GLN A 185 6.56 -5.10 -15.98
CA GLN A 185 7.42 -5.81 -15.02
C GLN A 185 8.61 -4.92 -14.66
N PRO A 186 8.65 -4.32 -13.45
CA PRO A 186 9.69 -3.37 -13.10
C PRO A 186 11.05 -4.05 -13.00
N ILE A 187 12.08 -3.28 -13.32
CA ILE A 187 13.47 -3.65 -13.06
C ILE A 187 13.81 -3.23 -11.63
N ILE A 188 14.47 -4.11 -10.89
CA ILE A 188 14.89 -3.89 -9.50
C ILE A 188 16.41 -3.92 -9.30
N GLY A 189 17.15 -4.32 -10.33
CA GLY A 189 18.60 -4.36 -10.29
C GLY A 189 19.18 -5.14 -11.47
N THR A 190 20.46 -5.49 -11.34
CA THR A 190 21.20 -6.27 -12.35
C THR A 190 21.84 -7.49 -11.70
N LYS A 191 21.89 -8.61 -12.42
CA LYS A 191 22.38 -9.90 -11.93
C LYS A 191 23.78 -9.80 -11.31
N SER A 192 24.71 -9.12 -11.98
CA SER A 192 26.08 -8.98 -11.49
C SER A 192 26.20 -8.32 -10.12
N VAL A 193 25.24 -7.48 -9.73
CA VAL A 193 25.23 -6.82 -8.42
C VAL A 193 24.47 -7.67 -7.39
N LEU A 194 23.27 -8.14 -7.75
CA LEU A 194 22.40 -8.86 -6.81
C LEU A 194 22.90 -10.29 -6.50
N GLU A 195 23.54 -10.97 -7.46
CA GLU A 195 24.08 -12.33 -7.23
C GLU A 195 25.36 -12.33 -6.37
N GLU A 196 26.10 -11.22 -6.33
CA GLU A 196 27.28 -11.08 -5.45
C GLU A 196 26.89 -10.98 -3.96
N GLU A 197 25.69 -10.45 -3.68
CA GLU A 197 25.16 -10.17 -2.34
C GLU A 197 24.40 -11.37 -1.75
N ALA A 198 23.73 -12.17 -2.60
CA ALA A 198 22.91 -13.31 -2.18
C ALA A 198 23.75 -14.52 -1.68
N LYS A 199 24.18 -14.50 -0.42
CA LYS A 199 25.01 -15.57 0.19
C LYS A 199 24.25 -16.56 1.09
N GLU A 200 23.02 -16.27 1.50
CA GLU A 200 22.21 -17.18 2.32
C GLU A 200 21.26 -18.02 1.46
N GLN A 201 21.42 -19.35 1.51
CA GLN A 201 20.48 -20.27 0.91
C GLN A 201 19.21 -20.35 1.75
N LEU A 202 18.14 -19.68 1.30
CA LEU A 202 16.80 -19.90 1.82
C LEU A 202 16.31 -21.27 1.35
N GLN A 203 16.13 -22.20 2.29
CA GLN A 203 15.80 -23.61 2.02
C GLN A 203 14.29 -23.91 2.16
N ASP A 204 13.43 -22.93 1.89
CA ASP A 204 11.97 -23.13 1.91
C ASP A 204 11.41 -23.04 0.48
N GLY A 205 10.56 -24.00 0.09
CA GLY A 205 10.11 -24.16 -1.30
C GLY A 205 9.39 -22.93 -1.87
N TRP A 206 8.81 -22.07 -1.04
CA TRP A 206 8.20 -20.81 -1.51
C TRP A 206 9.25 -19.72 -1.82
N THR A 207 10.37 -19.71 -1.09
CA THR A 207 11.47 -18.73 -1.27
C THR A 207 12.23 -18.91 -2.59
N GLU A 208 12.19 -20.11 -3.18
CA GLU A 208 12.74 -20.40 -4.52
C GLU A 208 12.14 -19.47 -5.59
N PHE A 209 10.89 -19.06 -5.40
CA PHE A 209 10.15 -18.23 -6.34
C PHE A 209 10.21 -16.74 -6.02
N GLN A 210 11.04 -16.33 -5.06
CA GLN A 210 11.24 -14.94 -4.70
C GLN A 210 12.64 -14.46 -5.06
N GLU A 211 12.78 -13.15 -5.24
CA GLU A 211 14.09 -12.53 -5.38
C GLU A 211 14.79 -12.46 -4.01
N PRO A 212 15.98 -13.08 -3.82
CA PRO A 212 16.66 -13.10 -2.53
C PRO A 212 16.93 -11.70 -1.97
N GLU A 213 17.37 -10.75 -2.80
CA GLU A 213 17.67 -9.40 -2.33
C GLU A 213 16.43 -8.60 -1.93
N LEU A 214 15.27 -8.88 -2.52
CA LEU A 214 14.01 -8.32 -2.04
C LEU A 214 13.68 -8.86 -0.65
N LEU A 215 13.87 -10.16 -0.42
CA LEU A 215 13.65 -10.77 0.90
C LEU A 215 14.64 -10.23 1.94
N SER A 216 15.92 -10.08 1.58
CA SER A 216 16.95 -9.45 2.43
C SER A 216 16.56 -8.03 2.82
N LEU A 217 16.09 -7.23 1.87
CA LEU A 217 15.66 -5.85 2.11
C LEU A 217 14.45 -5.79 3.05
N ILE A 218 13.43 -6.62 2.82
CA ILE A 218 12.26 -6.74 3.72
C ILE A 218 12.68 -7.19 5.12
N SER A 219 13.59 -8.16 5.19
CA SER A 219 14.11 -8.70 6.44
C SER A 219 14.83 -7.63 7.26
N ALA A 220 15.67 -6.82 6.61
CA ALA A 220 16.38 -5.71 7.23
C ALA A 220 15.42 -4.63 7.72
N GLU A 221 14.45 -4.22 6.88
CA GLU A 221 13.44 -3.21 7.23
C GLU A 221 12.59 -3.64 8.44
N LEU A 222 12.24 -4.92 8.53
CA LEU A 222 11.41 -5.46 9.61
C LEU A 222 12.20 -5.90 10.85
N GLY A 223 13.54 -5.95 10.77
CA GLY A 223 14.40 -6.49 11.82
C GLY A 223 14.10 -7.96 12.14
N VAL A 224 13.84 -8.77 11.12
CA VAL A 224 13.57 -10.21 11.24
C VAL A 224 14.63 -11.01 10.47
N GLU A 225 14.64 -12.34 10.59
CA GLU A 225 15.46 -13.20 9.73
C GLU A 225 14.67 -13.56 8.47
N ALA A 226 15.33 -13.58 7.30
CA ALA A 226 14.67 -13.82 6.01
C ALA A 226 13.98 -15.19 5.96
N LYS A 227 14.57 -16.21 6.59
CA LYS A 227 13.99 -17.55 6.75
C LYS A 227 12.69 -17.59 7.58
N CYS A 228 12.41 -16.55 8.36
CA CYS A 228 11.20 -16.43 9.15
C CYS A 228 10.05 -15.79 8.36
N ILE A 229 10.32 -15.19 7.19
CA ILE A 229 9.27 -14.74 6.29
C ILE A 229 8.54 -15.98 5.75
N VAL A 230 7.22 -15.97 5.81
CA VAL A 230 6.36 -17.08 5.37
C VAL A 230 5.66 -16.75 4.05
N ASP A 231 5.21 -15.50 3.92
CA ASP A 231 4.53 -14.98 2.73
C ASP A 231 4.45 -13.45 2.82
N PHE A 232 4.06 -12.78 1.73
CA PHE A 232 3.80 -11.35 1.72
C PHE A 232 2.67 -10.96 0.75
N ASP A 233 2.03 -9.82 1.01
CA ASP A 233 1.16 -9.10 0.08
C ASP A 233 1.73 -7.68 -0.06
N LEU A 234 2.41 -7.44 -1.17
CA LEU A 234 3.17 -6.21 -1.42
C LEU A 234 2.61 -5.46 -2.61
N CYS A 235 2.56 -4.14 -2.47
CA CYS A 235 2.16 -3.17 -3.48
C CYS A 235 3.37 -2.31 -3.84
N LEU A 236 3.47 -1.91 -5.10
CA LEU A 236 4.34 -0.82 -5.52
C LEU A 236 3.61 0.51 -5.37
N PHE A 237 4.35 1.57 -5.04
CA PHE A 237 3.81 2.92 -4.93
C PHE A 237 4.82 3.95 -5.46
N ASP A 238 4.30 5.07 -5.99
CA ASP A 238 5.14 6.21 -6.38
C ASP A 238 5.74 6.87 -5.13
N MET A 239 7.07 7.00 -5.11
CA MET A 239 7.84 7.64 -4.04
C MET A 239 7.63 9.15 -4.00
N GLN A 240 7.07 9.76 -5.03
CA GLN A 240 6.73 11.18 -5.03
C GLN A 240 5.66 11.48 -3.96
N PRO A 241 5.95 12.29 -2.92
CA PRO A 241 4.99 12.57 -1.85
C PRO A 241 3.81 13.41 -2.35
N ALA A 242 2.70 13.32 -1.62
CA ALA A 242 1.54 14.18 -1.87
C ALA A 242 1.91 15.66 -1.59
N ALA A 243 1.42 16.58 -2.43
CA ALA A 243 1.82 17.97 -2.36
C ALA A 243 0.67 18.95 -2.59
N ILE A 244 0.79 20.13 -1.96
CA ILE A 244 0.02 21.31 -2.34
C ILE A 244 0.63 21.89 -3.62
N ALA A 245 -0.20 22.15 -4.62
CA ALA A 245 0.23 22.52 -5.96
C ALA A 245 -0.61 23.67 -6.54
N GLY A 246 -0.22 24.17 -7.71
CA GLY A 246 -0.83 25.33 -8.36
C GLY A 246 -0.15 26.65 -7.98
N ILE A 247 -0.25 27.65 -8.87
CA ILE A 247 0.42 28.96 -8.70
C ILE A 247 -0.04 29.65 -7.41
N LYS A 248 -1.27 29.39 -6.97
CA LYS A 248 -1.86 29.94 -5.74
C LYS A 248 -2.10 28.87 -4.69
N SER A 249 -1.42 27.72 -4.77
CA SER A 249 -1.58 26.61 -3.82
C SER A 249 -3.02 26.08 -3.73
N GLU A 250 -3.75 26.11 -4.84
CA GLU A 250 -5.17 25.77 -4.92
C GLU A 250 -5.46 24.27 -5.18
N PHE A 251 -4.44 23.45 -5.47
CA PHE A 251 -4.59 22.04 -5.79
C PHE A 251 -3.88 21.11 -4.80
N VAL A 252 -4.34 19.86 -4.74
CA VAL A 252 -3.65 18.74 -4.10
C VAL A 252 -3.26 17.74 -5.18
N HIS A 253 -1.98 17.43 -5.30
CA HIS A 253 -1.46 16.37 -6.16
C HIS A 253 -1.08 15.16 -5.31
N SER A 254 -1.65 14.00 -5.60
CA SER A 254 -1.32 12.76 -4.91
C SER A 254 -1.79 11.55 -5.70
N GLY A 255 -1.08 10.42 -5.56
CA GLY A 255 -1.67 9.12 -5.82
C GLY A 255 -2.79 8.82 -4.80
N ARG A 256 -3.70 7.90 -5.13
CA ARG A 256 -4.69 7.33 -4.19
C ARG A 256 -5.71 8.33 -3.62
N LEU A 257 -5.89 9.49 -4.26
CA LEU A 257 -6.97 10.43 -3.93
C LEU A 257 -8.33 9.70 -3.98
N ASP A 258 -8.54 8.92 -5.04
CA ASP A 258 -9.57 7.88 -5.10
C ASP A 258 -9.06 6.65 -4.30
N ASN A 259 -9.56 6.36 -3.09
CA ASN A 259 -10.60 7.10 -2.36
C ASN A 259 -10.17 7.57 -0.96
N LEU A 260 -8.85 7.63 -0.71
CA LEU A 260 -8.33 8.04 0.59
C LEU A 260 -8.62 9.51 0.93
N ALA A 261 -9.06 10.33 -0.03
CA ALA A 261 -9.45 11.72 0.22
C ALA A 261 -10.86 11.88 0.82
N THR A 262 -11.66 10.81 0.92
CA THR A 262 -13.07 10.89 1.34
C THR A 262 -13.29 11.03 2.85
N TRP A 263 -12.35 10.63 3.72
CA TRP A 263 -12.55 10.62 5.18
C TRP A 263 -11.40 11.21 6.00
#